data_AF-A0A7S7LWQ8-F1
#
_entry.id   AF-A0A7S7LWQ8-F1
#
_cell.length_a   1.000
_cell.length_b   1.000
_cell.length_c   1.000
_cell.angle_alpha   90.00
_cell.angle_beta   90.00
_cell.angle_gamma   90.00
#
_symmetry.space_group_name_H-M   'P 1'
#
loop_
_entity.id
_entity.type
_entity.pdbx_description
1 polymer ?
#
loop_
_entity_poly.entity_id
_entity_poly.type
_entity_poly.pdbx_seq_one_letter_code
_entity_poly.pdbx_strand_id
1 'polypeptide(L)'
;MSFAVIGGILLNVGAYLTFRGKIYEAVVVYLFADLCWIAMAYERDDFWGVISIIIGVAFGVLAYIKMKNGDMSKSLNNKNEKN
;
A
#
# COMPACT_ATOMS: atom_id res chain seq x y z
N MET A 1 -19.39 -13.38 6.20
CA MET A 1 -18.71 -12.22 6.81
C MET A 1 -18.33 -11.27 5.70
N SER A 2 -18.55 -9.96 5.86
CA SER A 2 -18.23 -9.00 4.78
C SER A 2 -16.71 -8.93 4.56
N PHE A 3 -16.26 -9.02 3.31
CA PHE A 3 -14.85 -8.83 2.92
C PHE A 3 -14.29 -7.48 3.42
N ALA A 4 -15.17 -6.50 3.69
CA ALA A 4 -14.83 -5.23 4.34
C ALA A 4 -14.18 -5.40 5.71
N VAL A 5 -14.69 -6.34 6.52
CA VAL A 5 -14.20 -6.59 7.88
C VAL A 5 -12.82 -7.24 7.82
N ILE A 6 -12.64 -8.18 6.90
CA ILE A 6 -11.34 -8.83 6.67
C ILE A 6 -10.31 -7.80 6.22
N GLY A 7 -10.62 -6.97 5.21
CA GLY A 7 -9.76 -5.88 4.77
C GLY A 7 -9.43 -4.89 5.89
N GLY A 8 -10.40 -4.55 6.73
CA GLY A 8 -10.20 -3.69 7.90
C GLY A 8 -9.24 -4.28 8.94
N ILE A 9 -9.31 -5.59 9.19
CA ILE A 9 -8.36 -6.28 10.09
C ILE A 9 -6.96 -6.26 9.49
N LEU A 10 -6.82 -6.55 8.18
CA LEU A 10 -5.52 -6.49 7.50
C LEU A 10 -4.92 -5.08 7.57
N LEU A 11 -5.72 -4.02 7.44
CA LEU A 11 -5.24 -2.64 7.61
C LEU A 11 -4.68 -2.38 9.01
N ASN A 12 -5.34 -2.88 10.06
CA ASN A 12 -4.83 -2.75 11.43
C ASN A 12 -3.50 -3.50 11.63
N VAL A 13 -3.38 -4.70 11.04
CA VAL A 13 -2.13 -5.46 11.04
C VAL A 13 -1.03 -4.70 10.29
N GLY A 14 -1.31 -4.19 9.09
CA GLY A 14 -0.36 -3.37 8.33
C GLY A 14 0.09 -2.12 9.09
N ALA A 15 -0.83 -1.44 9.79
CA ALA A 15 -0.50 -0.28 10.62
C ALA A 15 0.43 -0.67 11.78
N TYR A 16 0.17 -1.81 12.43
CA TYR A 16 1.04 -2.34 13.48
C TYR A 16 2.44 -2.70 12.96
N LEU A 17 2.56 -3.35 11.79
CA LEU A 17 3.86 -3.64 11.19
C LEU A 17 4.62 -2.38 10.78
N THR A 18 3.90 -1.36 10.30
CA THR A 18 4.47 -0.04 10.00
C THR A 18 5.05 0.59 11.25
N PHE A 19 4.33 0.53 12.38
CA PHE A 19 4.79 1.04 13.66
C PHE A 19 6.07 0.32 14.16
N ARG A 20 6.24 -0.96 13.84
CA ARG A 20 7.47 -1.72 14.13
C ARG A 20 8.64 -1.44 13.17
N GLY A 21 8.48 -0.55 12.20
CA GLY A 21 9.50 -0.23 11.20
C GLY A 21 9.60 -1.24 10.05
N LYS A 22 8.69 -2.21 9.96
CA LYS A 22 8.63 -3.21 8.88
C LYS A 22 7.77 -2.73 7.72
N ILE A 23 8.15 -1.60 7.14
CA ILE A 23 7.36 -0.90 6.10
C ILE A 23 7.11 -1.81 4.88
N TYR A 24 8.10 -2.60 4.47
CA TYR A 24 7.94 -3.51 3.33
C TYR A 24 6.89 -4.61 3.55
N GLU A 25 6.82 -5.15 4.76
CA GLU A 25 5.89 -6.20 5.14
C GLU A 25 4.47 -5.62 5.31
N ALA A 26 4.36 -4.40 5.83
CA ALA A 26 3.11 -3.65 5.91
C ALA A 26 2.50 -3.35 4.53
N VAL A 27 3.32 -2.95 3.55
CA VAL A 27 2.84 -2.69 2.18
C VAL A 27 2.25 -3.95 1.54
N VAL A 28 2.86 -5.11 1.77
CA VAL A 28 2.32 -6.38 1.28
C VAL A 28 0.95 -6.68 1.92
N VAL A 29 0.81 -6.47 3.23
CA VAL A 29 -0.48 -6.66 3.92
C VAL A 29 -1.54 -5.69 3.40
N TYR A 30 -1.18 -4.45 3.10
CA TYR A 30 -2.09 -3.47 2.50
C TYR A 30 -2.54 -3.87 1.09
N LEU A 31 -1.64 -4.39 0.26
CA LEU A 31 -2.00 -4.94 -1.05
C LEU A 31 -3.03 -6.08 -0.95
N PHE A 32 -2.91 -6.94 0.05
CA PHE A 32 -3.92 -7.98 0.31
C PHE A 32 -5.25 -7.41 0.80
N ALA A 33 -5.23 -6.33 1.59
CA ALA A 33 -6.45 -5.63 1.98
C ALA A 33 -7.17 -5.01 0.77
N ASP A 34 -6.41 -4.41 -0.15
CA ASP A 34 -6.96 -3.83 -1.38
C ASP A 34 -7.64 -4.88 -2.27
N LEU A 35 -7.09 -6.10 -2.37
CA LEU A 35 -7.75 -7.21 -3.07
C LEU A 35 -9.11 -7.58 -2.44
N CYS A 36 -9.23 -7.53 -1.12
CA CYS A 36 -10.49 -7.78 -0.42
C CYS A 36 -11.52 -6.68 -0.72
N TRP A 37 -11.08 -5.43 -0.86
CA TRP A 37 -11.96 -4.31 -1.20
C TRP A 37 -12.34 -4.28 -2.68
N ILE A 38 -11.46 -4.70 -3.58
CA ILE A 38 -11.80 -4.89 -5.00
C ILE A 38 -12.89 -5.96 -5.15
N ALA A 39 -12.76 -7.10 -4.47
CA ALA A 39 -13.79 -8.15 -4.48
C ALA A 39 -15.13 -7.63 -3.97
N MET A 40 -15.12 -6.82 -2.91
CA MET A 40 -16.33 -6.20 -2.36
C MET A 40 -16.96 -5.17 -3.31
N ALA A 41 -16.15 -4.30 -3.91
CA ALA A 41 -16.61 -3.27 -4.84
C ALA A 41 -17.21 -3.90 -6.11
N TYR A 42 -16.64 -5.03 -6.55
CA TYR A 42 -17.19 -5.84 -7.62
C TYR A 42 -18.56 -6.45 -7.27
N GLU A 43 -18.73 -6.98 -6.04
CA GLU A 43 -20.05 -7.45 -5.56
C GLU A 43 -21.08 -6.33 -5.40
N ARG A 44 -20.64 -5.08 -5.25
CA ARG A 44 -21.49 -3.89 -5.08
C ARG A 44 -21.81 -3.17 -6.40
N ASP A 45 -21.35 -3.70 -7.54
CA ASP A 45 -21.41 -3.05 -8.86
C ASP A 45 -20.78 -1.64 -8.89
N ASP A 46 -19.90 -1.34 -7.93
CA ASP A 46 -19.26 -0.03 -7.79
C ASP A 46 -17.96 0.02 -8.61
N PHE A 47 -18.14 0.15 -9.92
CA PHE A 47 -17.04 0.26 -10.89
C PHE A 47 -16.10 1.43 -10.59
N TRP A 48 -16.63 2.52 -10.04
CA TRP A 48 -15.82 3.69 -9.71
C TRP A 48 -14.92 3.40 -8.50
N GLY A 49 -15.44 2.68 -7.50
CA GLY A 49 -14.67 2.17 -6.38
C GLY A 49 -13.54 1.23 -6.82
N VAL A 50 -13.82 0.28 -7.72
CA VAL A 50 -12.81 -0.64 -8.25
C VAL A 50 -11.66 0.11 -8.94
N ILE A 51 -11.97 1.06 -9.82
CA ILE A 51 -10.95 1.86 -10.54
C ILE A 51 -10.11 2.68 -9.56
N SER A 52 -10.74 3.30 -8.56
CA SER A 52 -10.06 4.09 -7.54
C SER A 52 -9.05 3.25 -6.75
N ILE A 53 -9.44 2.04 -6.32
CA ILE A 53 -8.56 1.13 -5.58
C ILE A 53 -7.40 0.68 -6.47
N ILE A 54 -7.64 0.34 -7.73
CA ILE A 54 -6.58 -0.07 -8.67
C ILE A 54 -5.53 1.03 -8.86
N ILE A 55 -5.96 2.29 -9.00
CA ILE A 55 -5.03 3.42 -9.12
C ILE A 55 -4.23 3.61 -7.83
N GLY A 56 -4.90 3.50 -6.66
CA GLY A 56 -4.25 3.56 -5.35
C GLY A 56 -3.18 2.48 -5.18
N VAL A 57 -3.51 1.24 -5.53
CA VAL A 57 -2.59 0.08 -5.54
C VAL A 57 -1.39 0.34 -6.45
N ALA A 58 -1.62 0.81 -7.67
CA ALA A 58 -0.53 1.10 -8.62
C ALA A 58 0.43 2.17 -8.07
N PHE A 59 -0.10 3.24 -7.49
CA PHE A 59 0.71 4.27 -6.82
C PHE A 59 1.47 3.73 -5.61
N GLY A 60 0.83 2.89 -4.78
CA GLY A 60 1.47 2.25 -3.64
C GLY A 60 2.63 1.34 -4.04
N VAL A 61 2.46 0.56 -5.11
CA VAL A 61 3.51 -0.29 -5.68
C VAL A 61 4.65 0.55 -6.26
N LEU A 62 4.35 1.63 -6.98
CA LEU A 62 5.37 2.56 -7.48
C LEU A 62 6.18 3.18 -6.34
N ALA A 63 5.51 3.63 -5.27
CA ALA A 63 6.17 4.16 -4.09
C ALA A 63 7.07 3.10 -3.41
N TYR A 64 6.58 1.87 -3.29
CA TYR A 64 7.34 0.74 -2.77
C TYR A 64 8.59 0.45 -3.60
N ILE A 65 8.48 0.39 -4.93
CA ILE A 65 9.61 0.17 -5.83
C ILE A 65 10.64 1.29 -5.67
N LYS A 66 10.18 2.55 -5.59
CA LYS A 66 11.06 3.70 -5.38
C LYS A 66 11.80 3.66 -4.03
N MET A 67 11.12 3.23 -2.97
CA MET A 67 11.75 3.01 -1.65
C MET A 67 12.75 1.85 -1.67
N LYS A 68 12.38 0.72 -2.28
CA LYS A 68 13.21 -0.49 -2.37
C LYS A 68 14.45 -0.28 -3.24
N ASN A 69 14.35 0.46 -4.34
CA ASN A 69 15.48 0.75 -5.23
C ASN A 69 16.50 1.72 -4.61
N GLY A 70 16.30 2.19 -3.38
CA GLY A 70 17.28 3.04 -2.67
C GLY A 70 17.43 4.43 -3.28
N ASP A 71 16.55 4.83 -4.22
CA ASP A 71 16.58 6.15 -4.87
C ASP A 71 16.38 7.27 -3.84
N MET A 72 15.69 6.95 -2.75
CA MET A 72 15.53 7.84 -1.60
C MET A 72 16.85 8.05 -0.82
N SER A 73 17.70 7.02 -0.72
CA SER A 73 19.04 7.14 -0.12
C SER A 73 20.00 7.92 -1.03
N LYS A 74 19.90 7.71 -2.35
CA LYS A 74 20.74 8.39 -3.35
C LYS A 74 20.42 9.90 -3.45
N SER A 75 19.14 10.26 -3.33
CA SER A 75 18.69 11.65 -3.23
C SER A 75 19.20 12.38 -1.98
N LEU A 76 19.31 11.68 -0.84
CA LEU A 76 19.80 12.26 0.41
C LEU A 76 21.31 12.51 0.36
N ASN A 77 22.08 11.57 -0.22
CA ASN A 77 23.54 11.70 -0.29
C ASN A 77 24.01 12.78 -1.28
N ASN A 78 23.33 12.92 -2.43
CA ASN A 78 23.64 13.97 -3.43
C ASN A 78 23.30 15.39 -2.92
N LYS A 79 22.45 15.51 -1.90
CA LYS A 79 22.13 16.81 -1.27
C LYS A 79 23.18 17.24 -0.23
N ASN A 80 23.88 16.28 0.38
CA ASN A 80 24.99 16.54 1.30
C ASN A 80 26.32 16.80 0.59
N GLU A 81 26.48 16.35 -0.66
CA GLU A 81 27.70 16.59 -1.45
C GLU A 81 27.76 18.00 -2.09
N LYS A 82 26.67 18.78 -1.97
CA LYS A 82 26.57 20.16 -2.48
C LYS A 82 26.47 21.23 -1.38
N ASN A 83 26.70 20.89 -0.11
CA ASN A 83 26.84 21.87 0.98
C ASN A 83 28.30 21.96 1.43
#